data_AF-A0A399ZPV0-F1
#
_entry.id   AF-A0A399ZPV0-F1
#
_cell.length_a   1.000
_cell.length_b   1.000
_cell.length_c   1.000
_cell.angle_alpha   90.00
_cell.angle_beta   90.00
_cell.angle_gamma   90.00
#
_symmetry.space_group_name_H-M   'P 1'
#
loop_
_entity.id
_entity.type
_entity.pdbx_description
1 polymer ?
#
loop_
_entity_poly.entity_id
_entity_poly.type
_entity_poly.pdbx_seq_one_letter_code
_entity_poly.pdbx_strand_id
1 'polypeptide(L)'
;MPFYLVTAKPIQSKLGDLRKWLDSGEIRAMRPFGQALQTGLDNARWKSDNVAIWEEEDYCVPPLAQERAAVLDEYFTNLEVQHVSKGEGWKKIEPLKIIWETNDNSV
;
A
#
# COMPACT_ATOMS: atom_id res chain seq x y z
N MET A 1 7.51 16.85 -4.90
CA MET A 1 7.00 15.49 -5.18
C MET A 1 5.77 15.34 -4.28
N PRO A 2 4.58 15.11 -4.85
CA PRO A 2 3.36 14.92 -4.06
C PRO A 2 3.45 13.61 -3.29
N PHE A 3 2.97 13.62 -2.06
CA PHE A 3 2.83 12.41 -1.25
C PHE A 3 1.38 12.29 -0.80
N TYR A 4 0.87 11.07 -0.80
CA TYR A 4 -0.49 10.77 -0.38
C TYR A 4 -0.47 9.73 0.72
N LEU A 5 -1.19 10.01 1.80
CA LEU A 5 -1.61 8.97 2.74
C LEU A 5 -2.80 8.25 2.13
N VAL A 6 -2.60 7.00 1.76
CA VAL A 6 -3.58 6.14 1.10
C VAL A 6 -4.23 5.25 2.13
N THR A 7 -5.55 5.13 2.10
CA THR A 7 -6.28 4.09 2.83
C THR A 7 -7.10 3.24 1.88
N ALA A 8 -7.06 1.92 2.06
CA ALA A 8 -7.85 1.02 1.23
C ALA A 8 -8.22 -0.26 1.99
N LYS A 9 -9.27 -0.94 1.55
CA LYS A 9 -9.69 -2.24 2.09
C LYS A 9 -9.11 -3.37 1.24
N PRO A 10 -8.15 -4.14 1.76
CA PRO A 10 -7.60 -5.27 1.01
C PRO A 10 -8.63 -6.38 0.82
N ILE A 11 -8.57 -7.03 -0.34
CA ILE A 11 -9.33 -8.25 -0.62
C ILE A 11 -8.58 -9.41 0.04
N GLN A 12 -9.07 -9.85 1.20
CA GLN A 12 -8.37 -10.81 2.07
C GLN A 12 -7.90 -12.08 1.35
N SER A 13 -8.72 -12.63 0.43
CA SER A 13 -8.37 -13.83 -0.34
C SER A 13 -7.22 -13.63 -1.34
N LYS A 14 -6.88 -12.38 -1.69
CA LYS A 14 -5.82 -12.05 -2.65
C LYS A 14 -4.53 -11.54 -1.99
N LEU A 15 -4.53 -11.23 -0.69
CA LEU A 15 -3.35 -10.70 0.00
C LEU A 15 -2.15 -11.66 -0.05
N GLY A 16 -2.39 -12.96 0.04
CA GLY A 16 -1.32 -13.95 -0.09
C GLY A 16 -0.63 -13.92 -1.45
N ASP A 17 -1.40 -13.68 -2.52
CA ASP A 17 -0.83 -13.58 -3.87
C ASP A 17 -0.13 -12.23 -4.09
N LEU A 18 -0.66 -11.15 -3.51
CA LEU A 18 0.03 -9.85 -3.50
C LEU A 18 1.39 -9.93 -2.80
N ARG A 19 1.47 -10.59 -1.64
CA ARG A 19 2.73 -10.77 -0.90
C ARG A 19 3.75 -11.53 -1.75
N LYS A 20 3.36 -12.64 -2.38
CA LYS A 20 4.24 -13.39 -3.29
C LYS A 20 4.74 -12.52 -4.46
N TRP A 21 3.88 -11.68 -5.01
CA TRP A 21 4.25 -10.80 -6.12
C TRP A 21 5.24 -9.72 -5.68
N LEU A 22 5.03 -9.12 -4.51
CA LEU A 22 6.00 -8.22 -3.87
C LEU A 22 7.34 -8.92 -3.61
N ASP A 23 7.32 -10.18 -3.13
CA ASP A 23 8.52 -10.97 -2.86
C ASP A 23 9.32 -11.30 -4.13
N SER A 24 8.63 -11.49 -5.26
CA SER A 24 9.28 -11.74 -6.55
C SER A 24 10.09 -10.54 -7.06
N GLY A 25 9.77 -9.32 -6.60
CA GLY A 25 10.38 -8.08 -7.05
C GLY A 25 9.89 -7.59 -8.42
N GLU A 26 8.91 -8.23 -9.04
CA GLU A 26 8.32 -7.81 -10.32
C GLU A 26 7.62 -6.44 -10.21
N ILE A 27 6.89 -6.18 -9.12
CA ILE A 27 6.25 -4.87 -8.85
C ILE A 27 7.33 -3.78 -8.81
N ARG A 28 8.43 -3.99 -8.08
CA ARG A 28 9.57 -3.07 -8.02
C ARG A 28 10.18 -2.76 -9.39
N ALA A 29 10.14 -3.71 -10.33
CA ALA A 29 10.68 -3.55 -11.68
C ALA A 29 9.77 -2.72 -12.61
N MET A 30 8.50 -2.51 -12.25
CA MET A 30 7.57 -1.70 -13.03
C MET A 30 8.01 -0.22 -13.09
N ARG A 31 7.75 0.42 -14.23
CA ARG A 31 8.04 1.84 -14.45
C ARG A 31 6.75 2.60 -14.81
N PRO A 32 6.61 3.86 -14.36
CA PRO A 32 7.54 4.63 -13.52
C PRO A 32 7.40 4.39 -12.01
N PHE A 33 6.31 3.78 -11.55
CA PHE A 33 5.88 3.79 -10.15
C PHE A 33 6.36 2.61 -9.29
N GLY A 34 6.88 1.54 -9.89
CA GLY A 34 7.07 0.25 -9.22
C GLY A 34 7.88 0.30 -7.92
N GLN A 35 8.91 1.15 -7.86
CA GLN A 35 9.73 1.30 -6.65
C GLN A 35 8.99 1.98 -5.50
N ALA A 36 8.21 3.02 -5.79
CA ALA A 36 7.39 3.71 -4.80
C ALA A 36 6.32 2.74 -4.28
N LEU A 37 5.56 2.14 -5.19
CA LEU A 37 4.49 1.20 -4.87
C LEU A 37 4.98 0.00 -4.04
N GLN A 38 6.10 -0.62 -4.41
CA GLN A 38 6.70 -1.70 -3.63
C GLN A 38 6.99 -1.23 -2.20
N THR A 39 7.62 -0.07 -2.04
CA THR A 39 7.97 0.49 -0.73
C THR A 39 6.71 0.78 0.10
N GLY A 40 5.68 1.36 -0.53
CA GLY A 40 4.39 1.65 0.08
C GLY A 40 3.73 0.39 0.62
N LEU A 41 3.61 -0.64 -0.22
CA LEU A 41 2.93 -1.89 0.14
C LEU A 41 3.72 -2.76 1.11
N ASP A 42 5.06 -2.84 0.99
CA ASP A 42 5.89 -3.57 1.96
C ASP A 42 5.76 -3.01 3.38
N ASN A 43 5.53 -1.69 3.50
CA ASN A 43 5.41 -0.99 4.78
C ASN A 43 3.96 -0.62 5.13
N ALA A 44 2.96 -1.13 4.40
CA ALA A 44 1.57 -0.86 4.68
C ALA A 44 1.16 -1.42 6.05
N ARG A 45 0.28 -0.68 6.74
CA ARG A 45 -0.13 -0.98 8.12
C ARG A 45 -1.63 -1.07 8.27
N TRP A 46 -2.09 -1.77 9.30
CA TRP A 46 -3.50 -1.83 9.66
C TRP A 46 -3.92 -0.56 10.41
N LYS A 47 -4.78 0.26 9.79
CA LYS A 47 -5.49 1.37 10.46
C LYS A 47 -6.61 0.85 11.36
N SER A 48 -7.26 -0.23 10.90
CA SER A 48 -8.26 -1.03 11.63
C SER A 48 -8.32 -2.43 10.98
N ASP A 49 -9.13 -3.33 11.53
CA ASP A 49 -9.20 -4.76 11.16
C ASP A 49 -9.24 -5.05 9.65
N ASN A 50 -9.79 -4.15 8.84
CA ASN A 50 -9.93 -4.35 7.39
C ASN A 50 -9.51 -3.13 6.56
N VAL A 51 -8.76 -2.19 7.14
CA VAL A 51 -8.31 -0.98 6.42
C VAL A 51 -6.80 -0.90 6.49
N ALA A 52 -6.15 -1.06 5.35
CA ALA A 52 -4.73 -0.81 5.17
C ALA A 52 -4.47 0.68 4.99
N ILE A 53 -3.32 1.15 5.46
CA ILE A 53 -2.84 2.52 5.31
C ILE A 53 -1.34 2.55 4.98
N TRP A 54 -0.94 3.40 4.04
CA TRP A 54 0.45 3.63 3.67
C TRP A 54 0.65 5.02 3.06
N GLU A 55 1.88 5.52 3.03
CA GLU A 55 2.22 6.73 2.28
C GLU A 55 2.76 6.34 0.89
N GLU A 56 2.30 7.02 -0.16
CA GLU A 56 2.71 6.78 -1.54
C GLU A 56 3.24 8.06 -2.18
N GLU A 57 4.33 7.94 -2.93
CA GLU A 57 4.82 8.99 -3.82
C GLU A 57 4.17 8.83 -5.20
N ASP A 58 3.48 9.85 -5.70
CA ASP A 58 2.79 9.77 -6.99
C ASP A 58 2.75 11.11 -7.74
N TYR A 59 2.76 11.03 -9.07
CA TYR A 59 2.76 12.16 -10.01
C TYR A 59 1.56 12.14 -10.97
N CYS A 60 0.66 11.17 -10.83
CA CYS A 60 -0.50 11.04 -11.68
C CYS A 60 -1.59 12.08 -11.37
N VAL A 61 -2.40 12.37 -12.39
CA VAL A 61 -3.68 13.07 -12.23
C VAL A 61 -4.75 12.26 -12.98
N PRO A 62 -5.72 11.63 -12.29
CA PRO A 62 -5.92 11.62 -10.83
C PRO A 62 -4.82 10.84 -10.08
N PRO A 63 -4.64 11.06 -8.77
CA PRO A 63 -3.61 10.38 -8.00
C PRO A 63 -3.73 8.85 -8.07
N LEU A 64 -2.58 8.18 -8.16
CA LEU A 64 -2.38 6.75 -8.27
C LEU A 64 -2.98 6.08 -9.51
N ALA A 65 -3.24 6.83 -10.60
CA ALA A 65 -3.92 6.28 -11.77
C ALA A 65 -3.21 5.05 -12.37
N GLN A 66 -1.87 5.05 -12.40
CA GLN A 66 -1.10 3.95 -12.99
C GLN A 66 -1.00 2.74 -12.04
N GLU A 67 -0.78 3.01 -10.76
CA GLU A 67 -0.71 2.03 -9.68
C GLU A 67 -2.05 1.31 -9.53
N ARG A 68 -3.17 2.04 -9.62
CA ARG A 68 -4.53 1.50 -9.63
C ARG A 68 -4.77 0.55 -10.79
N ALA A 69 -4.48 0.99 -12.01
CA ALA A 69 -4.70 0.20 -13.20
C ALA A 69 -3.82 -1.06 -13.26
N ALA A 70 -2.61 -1.00 -12.70
CA ALA A 70 -1.66 -2.11 -12.75
C ALA A 70 -1.78 -3.10 -11.58
N VAL A 71 -2.08 -2.60 -10.37
CA VAL A 71 -2.00 -3.40 -9.14
C VAL A 71 -3.16 -3.10 -8.18
N LEU A 72 -3.34 -1.84 -7.75
CA LEU A 72 -4.13 -1.56 -6.55
C LEU A 72 -5.60 -1.95 -6.69
N ASP A 73 -6.24 -1.73 -7.84
CA ASP A 73 -7.67 -2.03 -8.01
C ASP A 73 -7.93 -3.56 -8.07
N GLU A 74 -6.91 -4.38 -8.34
CA GLU A 74 -7.03 -5.85 -8.33
C GLU A 74 -7.02 -6.43 -6.91
N TYR A 75 -6.33 -5.76 -5.97
CA TYR A 75 -6.09 -6.26 -4.61
C TYR A 75 -6.79 -5.47 -3.51
N PHE A 76 -7.25 -4.25 -3.80
CA PHE A 76 -7.86 -3.35 -2.83
C PHE A 76 -9.16 -2.77 -3.35
N THR A 77 -10.03 -2.40 -2.41
CA THR A 77 -11.29 -1.71 -2.65
C THR A 77 -11.36 -0.46 -1.79
N ASN A 78 -12.28 0.47 -2.10
CA ASN A 78 -12.51 1.69 -1.31
C ASN A 78 -11.22 2.50 -1.07
N LEU A 79 -10.39 2.66 -2.11
CA LEU A 79 -9.15 3.41 -2.01
C LEU A 79 -9.44 4.91 -1.95
N GLU A 80 -8.99 5.54 -0.88
CA GLU A 80 -9.07 6.96 -0.58
C GLU A 80 -7.65 7.54 -0.42
N VAL A 81 -7.48 8.82 -0.77
CA VAL A 81 -6.18 9.50 -0.73
C VAL A 81 -6.30 10.82 0.01
N GLN A 82 -5.29 11.13 0.82
CA GLN A 82 -5.13 12.43 1.47
C GLN A 82 -3.72 12.96 1.19
N HIS A 83 -3.60 14.18 0.68
CA HIS A 83 -2.28 14.79 0.49
C HIS A 83 -1.55 14.99 1.84
N VAL A 84 -0.26 14.68 1.88
CA VAL A 84 0.62 14.84 3.04
C VAL A 84 1.99 15.38 2.61
N SER A 85 2.76 15.92 3.55
CA SER A 85 4.18 16.19 3.28
C SER A 85 4.96 14.87 3.33
N LYS A 86 6.08 14.81 2.61
CA LYS A 86 6.97 13.64 2.61
C LYS A 86 7.29 13.14 4.02
N GLY A 87 6.99 11.87 4.29
CA GLY A 87 7.25 11.19 5.54
C GLY A 87 6.30 11.52 6.69
N GLU A 88 5.36 12.47 6.54
CA GLU A 88 4.36 12.73 7.57
C GLU A 88 3.35 11.58 7.69
N GLY A 89 3.00 10.95 6.57
CA GLY A 89 2.16 9.75 6.56
C GLY A 89 2.85 8.62 7.30
N TRP A 90 4.12 8.36 6.98
CA TRP A 90 4.93 7.34 7.68
C TRP A 90 5.03 7.59 9.18
N LYS A 91 5.35 8.81 9.62
CA LYS A 91 5.39 9.17 11.05
C LYS A 91 4.05 8.93 11.75
N LYS A 92 2.94 9.25 11.08
CA LYS A 92 1.59 9.08 11.64
C LYS A 92 1.21 7.61 11.84
N ILE A 93 1.71 6.71 11.00
CA ILE A 93 1.35 5.29 11.03
C ILE A 93 2.40 4.40 11.68
N GLU A 94 3.57 4.94 12.06
CA GLU A 94 4.65 4.23 12.76
C GLU A 94 4.22 3.31 13.92
N PRO A 95 3.24 3.67 14.79
CA PRO A 95 2.84 2.77 15.88
C PRO A 95 1.92 1.62 15.44
N LEU A 96 1.45 1.58 14.19
CA LEU A 96 0.51 0.57 13.70
C LEU A 96 1.21 -0.72 13.26
N LYS A 97 0.51 -1.85 13.32
CA LYS A 97 1.04 -3.15 12.88
C LYS A 97 1.15 -3.22 11.35
N ILE A 98 2.19 -3.88 10.84
CA ILE A 98 2.36 -4.13 9.40
C ILE A 98 1.32 -5.16 8.93
N ILE A 99 0.80 -5.00 7.70
CA ILE A 99 -0.29 -5.88 7.22
C ILE A 99 0.13 -7.33 6.94
N TRP A 100 1.44 -7.55 6.80
CA TRP A 100 2.06 -8.85 6.53
C TRP A 100 2.46 -9.62 7.79
N GLU A 101 2.45 -8.97 8.96
CA GLU A 101 2.70 -9.68 10.21
C GLU A 101 1.54 -10.64 10.47
N THR A 102 1.84 -11.94 10.40
CA THR A 102 0.91 -12.96 10.88
C THR A 102 0.64 -12.68 12.34
N ASN A 103 -0.63 -12.46 12.70
CA ASN A 103 -1.08 -12.61 14.09
C ASN A 103 -0.89 -14.09 14.45
N ASP A 104 0.32 -14.45 14.86
CA ASP A 104 0.62 -15.76 15.40
C ASP A 104 0.03 -15.84 16.81
N ASN A 105 -1.29 -16.00 16.85
CA ASN A 105 -2.04 -16.46 18.00
C ASN A 105 -2.50 -17.89 17.68
N SER A 106 -1.54 -18.75 17.33
CA SER A 106 -1.73 -20.18 17.31
C SER A 106 -1.62 -20.68 18.76
N VAL A 107 -2.80 -20.88 19.38
CA VAL A 107 -3.15 -21.79 20.48
C VAL A 107 -2.05 -22.32 21.41
#